data_AF-X1N1S7-F1
#
_entry.id   AF-X1N1S7-F1
#
_cell.length_a   1.000
_cell.length_b   1.000
_cell.length_c   1.000
_cell.angle_alpha   90.00
_cell.angle_beta   90.00
_cell.angle_gamma   90.00
#
_symmetry.space_group_name_H-M   'P 1'
#
loop_
_entity.id
_entity.type
_entity.pdbx_description
1 polymer ?
#
loop_
_entity_poly.entity_id
_entity_poly.type
_entity_poly.pdbx_seq_one_letter_code
_entity_poly.pdbx_strand_id
1 'polypeptide(L)'
;MIKNKDLKISEGSSVKPGILWHNHNLEDTQRLLGTDLKKGLSEKDAESKLAEHGPNQLEERKGRTPFKIFISQFNDFMIWILIAAAFISGVLIREVTDAIVILVILVINSVLGFVQEYKA
;
A
#
# COMPACT_ATOMS: atom_id res chain seq x y z
N MET A 1 6.78 6.17 -9.32
CA MET A 1 7.25 6.76 -10.58
C MET A 1 6.13 6.65 -11.61
N ILE A 2 5.26 7.66 -11.70
CA ILE A 2 4.22 7.71 -12.74
C ILE A 2 4.90 8.29 -13.98
N LYS A 3 5.04 7.45 -15.02
CA LYS A 3 5.59 7.84 -16.32
C LYS A 3 4.61 8.82 -16.98
N ASN A 4 5.05 10.06 -17.14
CA ASN A 4 4.36 11.13 -17.85
C ASN A 4 4.24 10.73 -19.33
N LYS A 5 3.06 10.24 -19.73
CA LYS A 5 2.75 9.88 -21.11
C LYS A 5 2.15 11.10 -21.78
N ASP A 6 2.99 11.80 -22.53
CA ASP A 6 2.68 12.67 -23.67
C ASP A 6 1.24 13.20 -23.74
N LEU A 7 0.94 14.16 -22.84
CA LEU A 7 -0.15 15.10 -23.09
C LEU A 7 0.28 15.93 -24.30
N LYS A 8 -0.36 15.69 -25.45
CA LYS A 8 -0.21 16.50 -26.66
C LYS A 8 -0.65 17.93 -26.35
N ILE A 9 0.31 18.75 -25.96
CA ILE A 9 0.15 20.18 -25.73
C ILE A 9 -0.15 20.84 -27.09
N SER A 10 -1.43 21.17 -27.34
CA SER A 10 -1.83 21.95 -28.52
C SER A 10 -1.07 23.28 -28.57
N GLU A 11 -0.55 23.61 -29.76
CA GLU A 11 0.38 24.70 -30.14
C GLU A 11 -0.08 26.16 -29.87
N GLY A 12 -0.92 26.40 -28.87
CA GLY A 12 -1.32 27.74 -28.42
C GLY A 12 -1.32 27.90 -26.89
N SER A 13 -0.53 27.10 -26.18
CA SER A 13 -0.53 27.04 -24.71
C SER A 13 0.77 27.61 -24.13
N SER A 14 0.63 28.68 -23.35
CA SER A 14 1.66 29.33 -22.52
C SER A 14 2.21 28.44 -21.39
N VAL A 15 1.86 27.15 -21.39
CA VAL A 15 2.27 26.18 -20.38
C VAL A 15 3.73 25.85 -20.62
N LYS A 16 4.61 26.57 -19.93
CA LYS A 16 6.06 26.37 -20.03
C LYS A 16 6.39 24.93 -19.59
N PRO A 17 7.00 24.11 -20.46
CA PRO A 17 7.40 22.76 -20.08
C PRO A 17 8.45 22.84 -18.97
N GLY A 18 8.28 22.04 -17.91
CA GLY A 18 9.19 21.96 -16.76
C GLY A 18 8.71 22.61 -15.46
N ILE A 19 7.52 23.24 -15.44
CA ILE A 19 6.92 23.78 -14.22
C ILE A 19 6.19 22.68 -13.44
N LEU A 20 6.45 22.58 -12.13
CA LEU A 20 5.73 21.67 -11.23
C LEU A 20 4.26 22.12 -11.09
N TRP A 21 3.33 21.20 -10.92
CA TRP A 21 1.88 21.46 -10.95
C TRP A 21 1.41 22.59 -10.00
N HIS A 22 2.08 22.79 -8.86
CA HIS A 22 1.76 23.82 -7.87
C HIS A 22 2.33 25.21 -8.18
N ASN A 23 3.19 25.32 -9.20
CA ASN A 23 3.79 26.59 -9.65
C ASN A 23 3.07 27.19 -10.86
N HIS A 24 1.94 26.63 -11.29
CA HIS A 24 1.10 27.26 -12.30
C HIS A 24 0.35 28.46 -11.71
N ASN A 25 0.19 29.51 -12.52
CA ASN A 25 -0.68 30.62 -12.16
C ASN A 25 -2.16 30.16 -12.25
N LEU A 26 -3.07 31.01 -11.75
CA LEU A 26 -4.51 30.68 -11.69
C LEU A 26 -5.11 30.47 -13.09
N GLU A 27 -4.69 31.27 -14.07
CA GLU A 27 -5.21 31.25 -15.45
C GLU A 27 -4.78 29.98 -16.20
N ASP A 28 -3.52 29.59 -16.07
CA ASP A 28 -2.95 28.36 -16.61
C ASP A 28 -3.61 27.14 -15.95
N THR A 29 -3.84 27.17 -14.63
CA THR A 29 -4.53 26.09 -13.91
C THR A 29 -5.98 25.96 -14.35
N GLN A 30 -6.69 27.10 -14.51
CA GLN A 30 -8.06 27.14 -15.02
C GLN A 30 -8.16 26.51 -16.41
N ARG A 31 -7.20 26.84 -17.29
CA ARG A 31 -7.12 26.32 -18.66
C ARG A 31 -6.73 24.84 -18.72
N LEU A 32 -5.79 24.41 -17.88
CA LEU A 32 -5.33 23.01 -17.79
C LEU A 32 -6.42 22.07 -17.28
N LEU A 33 -7.17 22.49 -16.26
CA LEU A 33 -8.23 21.67 -15.65
C LEU A 33 -9.58 21.82 -16.37
N GLY A 34 -9.75 22.86 -17.18
CA GLY A 34 -11.00 23.16 -17.87
C GLY A 34 -12.14 23.46 -16.90
N THR A 35 -11.87 24.25 -15.86
CA THR A 35 -12.83 24.64 -14.82
C THR A 35 -13.04 26.15 -14.82
N ASP A 36 -14.11 26.67 -14.22
CA ASP A 36 -14.30 28.11 -14.03
C ASP A 36 -13.95 28.47 -12.57
N LEU A 37 -13.08 29.46 -12.35
CA LEU A 37 -12.66 29.84 -10.99
C LEU A 37 -13.78 30.46 -10.13
N LYS A 38 -14.85 30.98 -10.74
CA LYS A 38 -16.00 31.60 -10.05
C LYS A 38 -17.19 30.66 -9.94
N LYS A 39 -17.43 29.84 -10.96
CA LYS A 39 -18.61 28.98 -11.07
C LYS A 39 -18.33 27.50 -10.82
N GLY A 40 -17.06 27.09 -10.81
CA GLY A 40 -16.65 25.70 -10.68
C GLY A 40 -16.90 24.89 -11.96
N LEU A 41 -17.08 23.58 -11.81
CA LEU A 41 -17.45 22.66 -12.90
C LEU A 41 -18.96 22.58 -13.05
N SER A 42 -19.43 22.39 -14.28
CA SER A 42 -20.82 22.00 -14.51
C SER A 42 -21.04 20.54 -14.08
N GLU A 43 -22.27 20.17 -13.75
CA GLU A 43 -22.61 18.77 -13.40
C GLU A 43 -22.22 17.80 -14.53
N LYS A 44 -22.44 18.19 -15.78
CA LYS A 44 -22.07 17.40 -16.96
C LYS A 44 -20.56 17.20 -17.08
N ASP A 45 -19.77 18.24 -16.82
CA ASP A 45 -18.30 18.13 -16.86
C ASP A 45 -17.77 17.30 -15.68
N ALA A 46 -18.40 17.43 -14.51
CA ALA A 46 -18.08 16.64 -13.34
C ALA A 46 -18.36 15.14 -13.57
N GLU A 47 -19.52 14.79 -14.13
CA GLU A 47 -19.86 13.42 -14.49
C GLU A 47 -18.91 12.84 -15.54
N SER A 48 -18.58 13.61 -16.58
CA SER A 48 -17.63 13.19 -17.61
C SER A 48 -16.25 12.92 -17.01
N LYS A 49 -15.76 13.78 -16.11
CA LYS A 49 -14.48 13.61 -15.43
C LYS A 49 -14.50 12.45 -14.44
N LEU A 50 -15.62 12.20 -13.76
CA LEU A 50 -15.79 11.05 -12.89
C LEU A 50 -15.75 9.73 -13.67
N ALA A 51 -16.34 9.70 -14.87
CA ALA A 51 -16.29 8.54 -15.75
C ALA A 51 -14.87 8.28 -16.31
N GLU A 52 -14.11 9.34 -16.60
CA GLU A 52 -12.75 9.24 -17.14
C GLU A 52 -11.70 8.89 -16.06
N HIS A 53 -11.74 9.56 -14.92
CA HIS A 53 -10.74 9.40 -13.85
C HIS A 53 -11.12 8.38 -12.78
N GLY A 54 -12.39 7.96 -12.76
CA GLY A 54 -12.94 7.15 -11.69
C GLY A 54 -13.17 7.96 -10.41
N PRO A 55 -13.79 7.33 -9.40
CA PRO A 55 -13.94 7.95 -8.09
C PRO A 55 -12.56 8.22 -7.48
N ASN A 56 -12.38 9.38 -6.87
CA ASN A 56 -11.18 9.70 -6.08
C ASN A 56 -11.22 8.97 -4.73
N GLN A 57 -11.20 7.64 -4.80
CA GLN A 57 -11.19 6.74 -3.66
C GLN A 57 -9.96 5.85 -3.78
N LEU A 58 -9.22 5.74 -2.68
CA LEU A 58 -8.13 4.78 -2.62
C LEU A 58 -8.73 3.38 -2.56
N GLU A 59 -8.31 2.49 -3.45
CA GLU A 59 -8.70 1.09 -3.39
C GLU A 59 -8.27 0.51 -2.03
N GLU A 60 -9.26 0.16 -1.21
CA GLU A 60 -9.02 -0.61 -0.01
C GLU A 60 -8.47 -1.96 -0.43
N ARG A 61 -7.16 -2.15 -0.23
CA ARG A 61 -6.58 -3.49 -0.34
C ARG A 61 -7.29 -4.33 0.72
N LYS A 62 -8.06 -5.33 0.27
CA LYS A 62 -8.71 -6.33 1.12
C LYS A 62 -7.80 -6.62 2.31
N GLY A 63 -8.22 -6.19 3.50
CA GLY A 63 -7.45 -6.34 4.73
C GLY A 63 -6.94 -7.77 4.84
N ARG A 64 -5.69 -7.94 5.26
CA ARG A 64 -5.16 -9.29 5.47
C ARG A 64 -6.02 -9.95 6.55
N THR A 65 -6.71 -11.03 6.20
CA THR A 65 -7.56 -11.75 7.15
C THR A 65 -6.69 -12.31 8.29
N PRO A 66 -7.20 -12.36 9.53
CA PRO A 66 -6.53 -12.94 10.71
C PRO A 66 -5.77 -14.25 10.43
N PHE A 67 -6.40 -15.18 9.70
CA PHE A 67 -5.81 -16.46 9.33
C PHE A 67 -4.61 -16.34 8.37
N LYS A 68 -4.67 -15.38 7.43
CA LYS A 68 -3.61 -15.12 6.46
C LYS A 68 -2.38 -14.50 7.11
N ILE A 69 -2.57 -13.70 8.15
CA ILE A 69 -1.49 -13.13 8.96
C ILE A 69 -0.79 -14.24 9.73
N PHE A 70 -1.54 -15.13 10.38
CA PHE A 70 -0.98 -16.28 11.10
C PHE A 70 -0.15 -17.19 10.18
N ILE A 71 -0.69 -17.58 9.02
CA ILE A 71 0.07 -18.40 8.05
C ILE A 71 1.30 -17.67 7.52
N SER A 72 1.24 -16.35 7.33
CA SER A 72 2.40 -15.59 6.83
C SER A 72 3.61 -15.62 7.78
N GLN A 73 3.40 -15.82 9.09
CA GLN A 73 4.50 -15.98 10.05
C GLN A 73 5.29 -17.27 9.74
N PHE A 74 4.63 -18.37 9.40
CA PHE A 74 5.30 -19.63 9.04
C PHE A 74 6.04 -19.59 7.70
N ASN A 75 5.85 -18.53 6.89
CA ASN A 75 6.62 -18.31 5.66
C ASN A 75 7.90 -17.49 5.88
N ASP A 76 8.25 -17.17 7.13
CA ASP A 76 9.51 -16.54 7.45
C ASP A 76 10.64 -17.58 7.51
N PHE A 77 11.72 -17.34 6.77
CA PHE A 77 12.92 -18.17 6.77
C PHE A 77 13.50 -18.35 8.18
N MET A 78 13.42 -17.33 9.03
CA MET A 78 13.85 -17.39 10.42
C MET A 78 13.02 -18.40 11.23
N ILE A 79 11.71 -18.48 11.00
CA ILE A 79 10.84 -19.43 11.68
C ILE A 79 11.19 -20.87 11.26
N TRP A 80 11.52 -21.10 9.99
CA TRP A 80 12.00 -22.42 9.54
C TRP A 80 13.30 -22.84 10.23
N ILE A 81 14.24 -21.91 10.43
CA ILE A 81 15.47 -22.19 11.19
C ILE A 81 15.14 -22.58 12.64
N LEU A 82 14.25 -21.85 13.30
CA LEU A 82 13.89 -22.12 14.69
C LEU A 82 13.14 -23.46 14.84
N ILE A 83 12.26 -23.79 13.91
CA ILE A 83 11.59 -25.10 13.87
C ILE A 83 12.60 -26.23 13.69
N ALA A 84 13.58 -26.05 12.78
CA ALA A 84 14.64 -27.03 12.59
C ALA A 84 15.51 -27.19 13.85
N ALA A 85 15.86 -26.08 14.52
CA ALA A 85 16.61 -26.10 15.78
C ALA A 85 15.84 -26.82 16.90
N ALA A 86 14.53 -26.53 17.05
CA ALA A 86 13.67 -27.20 18.02
C ALA A 86 13.55 -28.71 17.73
N PHE A 87 13.44 -29.09 16.45
CA PHE A 87 13.42 -30.49 16.05
C PHE A 87 14.73 -31.21 16.37
N ILE A 88 15.88 -30.58 16.05
CA ILE A 88 17.19 -31.14 16.36
C ILE A 88 17.39 -31.29 17.87
N SER A 89 17.09 -30.25 18.64
CA SER A 89 17.20 -30.26 20.10
C SER A 89 16.29 -31.33 20.75
N GLY A 90 15.01 -31.34 20.39
CA GLY A 90 14.04 -32.25 21.00
C GLY A 90 14.16 -33.71 20.57
N VAL A 91 14.55 -33.98 19.32
CA VAL A 91 14.56 -35.34 18.75
C VAL A 91 15.96 -35.95 18.73
N LEU A 92 16.98 -35.19 18.27
CA LEU A 92 18.34 -35.72 18.13
C LEU A 92 19.11 -35.65 19.47
N ILE A 93 19.00 -34.54 20.18
CA ILE A 93 19.70 -34.31 21.46
C ILE A 93 18.88 -34.84 22.65
N ARG A 94 17.56 -35.05 22.45
CA ARG A 94 16.57 -35.44 23.48
C ARG A 94 16.46 -34.45 24.63
N GLU A 95 16.85 -33.19 24.38
CA GLU A 95 16.70 -32.08 25.32
C GLU A 95 15.36 -31.40 25.08
N VAL A 96 14.33 -31.98 25.68
CA VAL A 96 12.94 -31.49 25.51
C VAL A 96 12.78 -30.08 26.08
N THR A 97 13.57 -29.71 27.11
CA THR A 97 13.53 -28.38 27.72
C THR A 97 13.84 -27.27 26.73
N ASP A 98 14.93 -27.42 25.96
CA ASP A 98 15.36 -26.40 24.99
C ASP A 98 14.37 -26.30 23.82
N ALA A 99 13.88 -27.43 23.33
CA ALA A 99 12.83 -27.46 22.32
C ALA A 99 11.54 -26.75 22.78
N ILE A 100 11.14 -26.92 24.06
CA ILE A 100 9.98 -26.23 24.64
C ILE A 100 10.21 -24.73 24.70
N VAL A 101 11.40 -24.27 25.11
CA VAL A 101 11.72 -22.83 25.17
C VAL A 101 11.60 -22.18 23.80
N ILE A 102 12.14 -22.81 22.76
CA ILE A 102 12.05 -22.31 21.38
C ILE A 102 10.58 -22.25 20.93
N LEU A 103 9.80 -23.29 21.22
CA LEU A 103 8.37 -23.35 20.87
C LEU A 103 7.59 -22.21 21.55
N VAL A 104 7.85 -21.95 22.83
CA VAL A 104 7.19 -20.86 23.58
C VAL A 104 7.50 -19.49 22.96
N ILE A 105 8.76 -19.24 22.57
CA ILE A 105 9.15 -17.99 21.91
C ILE A 105 8.39 -17.81 20.59
N LEU A 106 8.27 -18.86 19.78
CA LEU A 106 7.52 -18.83 18.51
C LEU A 106 6.03 -18.51 18.74
N VAL A 107 5.42 -19.12 19.77
CA VAL A 107 4.01 -18.87 20.12
C VAL A 107 3.81 -17.42 20.56
N ILE A 108 4.69 -16.90 21.43
CA ILE A 108 4.62 -15.51 21.89
C ILE A 108 4.75 -14.53 20.70
N ASN A 109 5.75 -14.73 19.84
CA ASN A 109 5.94 -13.87 18.66
C ASN A 109 4.74 -13.91 17.72
N SER A 110 4.14 -15.09 17.52
CA SER A 110 2.94 -15.25 16.69
C SER A 110 1.73 -14.51 17.27
N VAL A 111 1.51 -14.60 18.59
CA VAL A 111 0.40 -13.91 19.27
C VAL A 111 0.59 -12.40 19.27
N LEU A 112 1.80 -11.92 19.57
CA LEU A 112 2.09 -10.48 19.56
C LEU A 112 1.92 -9.90 18.15
N GLY A 113 2.46 -10.56 17.12
CA GLY A 113 2.29 -10.13 15.73
C GLY A 113 0.81 -10.14 15.30
N PHE A 114 0.06 -11.15 15.73
CA PHE A 114 -1.39 -11.21 15.51
C PHE A 114 -2.14 -10.03 16.15
N VAL A 115 -1.87 -9.75 17.43
CA VAL A 115 -2.54 -8.66 18.16
C VAL A 115 -2.16 -7.29 17.60
N GLN A 116 -0.91 -7.10 17.16
CA GLN A 116 -0.45 -5.86 16.53
C GLN A 116 -1.20 -5.59 15.23
N GLU A 117 -1.32 -6.59 14.36
CA GLU A 117 -2.00 -6.44 13.06
C GLU A 117 -3.53 -6.42 13.19
N TYR A 118 -4.10 -7.07 14.21
CA TYR A 118 -5.54 -7.00 14.48
C TYR A 118 -5.99 -5.63 15.01
N LYS A 119 -5.09 -4.91 15.69
CA LYS A 119 -5.35 -3.57 16.22
C LYS A 119 -5.07 -2.43 15.23
N ALA A 120 -4.26 -2.69 14.20
CA ALA A 120 -3.88 -1.72 13.17
C ALA A 120 -4.94 -1.62 12.07
#